data_AF-A0A7S2GM16-F1
#
_entry.id   AF-A0A7S2GM16-F1
#
_cell.length_a   1.000
_cell.length_b   1.000
_cell.length_c   1.000
_cell.angle_alpha   90.00
_cell.angle_beta   90.00
_cell.angle_gamma   90.00
#
_symmetry.space_group_name_H-M   'P 1'
#
loop_
_entity.id
_entity.type
_entity.pdbx_description
1 polymer ?
#
loop_
_entity_poly.entity_id
_entity_poly.type
_entity_poly.pdbx_seq_one_letter_code
_entity_poly.pdbx_strand_id
1 'polypeptide(L)'
;AFRTKTRSMRFIIALLTLRCVGACDSDADCSYNGQCVDQACLCVPQFRGNACDIFNFEPLDLTKGTGLRTVRSDSQVSSWGGSVLQADDGLFHMWSAEMTHSTGIKVWLTNSQIVHAIATDSSRPFEFVRQKVVWPVFAHEPTVSRAPSGEYVMFFTTSFGEQPGSQCGPPCKCGANGTSCLSCRNDQQCVTRASPLSTRMSWSASPHGPWSTPELVPALTKGDTNLACVIRPNA
;
A
#
# COMPACT_ATOMS: atom_id res chain seq x y z
N ALA A 1 -55.42 -40.65 54.68
CA ALA A 1 -53.98 -40.80 54.98
C ALA A 1 -53.23 -39.62 54.37
N PHE A 2 -52.76 -38.68 55.21
CA PHE A 2 -52.02 -37.49 54.77
C PHE A 2 -50.61 -37.89 54.33
N ARG A 3 -50.22 -37.56 53.09
CA ARG A 3 -48.83 -37.67 52.60
C ARG A 3 -48.24 -36.26 52.52
N THR A 4 -47.42 -35.91 53.51
CA THR A 4 -46.59 -34.71 53.52
C THR A 4 -45.42 -34.89 52.55
N LYS A 5 -45.35 -34.09 51.49
CA LYS A 5 -44.19 -34.00 50.59
C LYS A 5 -43.24 -32.92 51.11
N THR A 6 -42.11 -33.32 51.68
CA THR A 6 -40.97 -32.45 51.98
C THR A 6 -40.27 -32.05 50.67
N ARG A 7 -40.32 -30.76 50.32
CA ARG A 7 -39.54 -30.20 49.21
C ARG A 7 -38.16 -29.80 49.74
N SER A 8 -37.13 -30.54 49.33
CA SER A 8 -35.73 -30.17 49.56
C SER A 8 -35.36 -29.00 48.63
N MET A 9 -35.07 -27.84 49.20
CA MET A 9 -34.62 -26.66 48.47
C MET A 9 -33.10 -26.77 48.25
N ARG A 10 -32.67 -27.03 47.02
CA ARG A 10 -31.25 -27.02 46.63
C ARG A 10 -30.85 -25.60 46.24
N PHE A 11 -30.03 -24.95 47.06
CA PHE A 11 -29.34 -23.71 46.70
C PHE A 11 -28.24 -24.03 45.68
N ILE A 12 -28.41 -23.59 44.44
CA ILE A 12 -27.36 -23.62 43.42
C ILE A 12 -26.54 -22.33 43.60
N ILE A 13 -25.35 -22.46 44.18
CA ILE A 13 -24.37 -21.38 44.20
C ILE A 13 -23.74 -21.35 42.79
N ALA A 14 -24.15 -20.38 41.97
CA ALA A 14 -23.49 -20.11 40.71
C ALA A 14 -22.14 -19.42 41.00
N LEU A 15 -21.03 -20.16 40.89
CA LEU A 15 -19.71 -19.53 40.80
C LEU A 15 -19.64 -18.73 39.50
N LEU A 16 -19.75 -17.42 39.61
CA LEU A 16 -19.34 -16.49 38.56
C LEU A 16 -17.82 -16.60 38.40
N THR A 17 -17.37 -17.42 37.47
CA THR A 17 -15.98 -17.36 37.00
C THR A 17 -15.81 -16.01 36.29
N LEU A 18 -15.16 -15.05 36.97
CA LEU A 18 -14.57 -13.90 36.30
C LEU A 18 -13.57 -14.46 35.29
N ARG A 19 -13.93 -14.49 34.00
CA ARG A 19 -12.94 -14.72 32.95
C ARG A 19 -12.04 -13.48 32.96
N CYS A 20 -10.81 -13.65 33.44
CA CYS A 20 -9.76 -12.65 33.24
C CYS A 20 -9.69 -12.40 31.73
N VAL A 21 -9.84 -11.13 31.34
CA VAL A 21 -9.56 -10.69 29.98
C VAL A 21 -8.13 -11.12 29.68
N GLY A 22 -7.94 -11.88 28.59
CA GLY A 22 -6.79 -12.77 28.37
C GLY A 22 -5.46 -12.17 28.83
N ALA A 23 -4.91 -12.76 29.90
CA ALA A 23 -3.56 -12.49 30.35
C ALA A 23 -2.57 -12.83 29.22
N CYS A 24 -1.62 -11.95 28.94
CA CYS A 24 -0.53 -12.27 28.01
C CYS A 24 0.59 -13.03 28.76
N ASP A 25 1.31 -13.89 28.05
CA ASP A 25 2.51 -14.58 28.55
C ASP A 25 3.79 -14.07 27.83
N SER A 26 3.64 -13.53 26.62
CA SER A 26 4.75 -12.98 25.82
C SER A 26 4.29 -11.84 24.89
N ASP A 27 5.24 -11.11 24.32
CA ASP A 27 4.96 -10.05 23.32
C ASP A 27 4.22 -10.58 22.07
N ALA A 28 4.30 -11.88 21.79
CA ALA A 28 3.56 -12.52 20.71
C ALA A 28 2.03 -12.47 20.95
N ASP A 29 1.59 -12.57 22.20
CA ASP A 29 0.17 -12.45 22.58
C ASP A 29 -0.34 -11.01 22.41
N CYS A 30 0.60 -10.05 22.35
CA CYS A 30 0.36 -8.65 22.04
C CYS A 30 0.59 -8.33 20.55
N SER A 31 0.51 -9.34 19.67
CA SER A 31 0.67 -9.21 18.22
C SER A 31 2.01 -8.62 17.77
N TYR A 32 3.03 -8.62 18.64
CA TYR A 32 4.28 -7.87 18.48
C TYR A 32 4.09 -6.35 18.28
N ASN A 33 2.90 -5.84 18.60
CA ASN A 33 2.53 -4.43 18.55
C ASN A 33 2.52 -3.81 19.96
N GLY A 34 3.14 -4.47 20.92
CA GLY A 34 3.18 -4.09 22.31
C GLY A 34 4.06 -5.05 23.09
N GLN A 35 4.22 -4.76 24.38
CA GLN A 35 4.96 -5.60 25.31
C GLN A 35 3.99 -6.26 26.29
N CYS A 36 4.24 -7.53 26.62
CA CYS A 36 3.53 -8.16 27.70
C CYS A 36 4.15 -7.78 29.05
N VAL A 37 3.42 -7.01 29.86
CA VAL A 37 3.87 -6.53 31.17
C VAL A 37 2.82 -6.87 32.20
N ASP A 38 3.20 -7.60 33.26
CA ASP A 38 2.29 -8.02 34.33
C ASP A 38 0.99 -8.65 33.82
N GLN A 39 1.10 -9.55 32.84
CA GLN A 39 -0.01 -10.22 32.18
C GLN A 39 -0.97 -9.29 31.41
N ALA A 40 -0.58 -8.06 31.12
CA ALA A 40 -1.33 -7.14 30.28
C ALA A 40 -0.49 -6.62 29.11
N CYS A 41 -1.11 -6.47 27.94
CA CYS A 41 -0.44 -5.89 26.79
C CYS A 41 -0.36 -4.37 26.89
N LEU A 42 0.86 -3.84 26.94
CA LEU A 42 1.16 -2.43 26.78
C LEU A 42 1.45 -2.13 25.31
N CYS A 43 0.45 -1.63 24.59
CA CYS A 43 0.56 -1.37 23.16
C CYS A 43 1.48 -0.19 22.84
N VAL A 44 2.17 -0.28 21.70
CA VAL A 44 2.81 0.89 21.08
C VAL A 44 1.71 1.87 20.59
N PRO A 45 1.99 3.18 20.48
CA PRO A 45 0.94 4.20 20.26
C PRO A 45 0.02 3.97 19.05
N GLN A 46 0.51 3.27 18.02
CA GLN A 46 -0.21 2.98 16.78
C GLN A 46 -1.27 1.88 16.92
N PHE A 47 -1.29 1.17 18.05
CA PHE A 47 -2.18 0.03 18.30
C PHE A 47 -2.88 0.15 19.65
N ARG A 48 -4.01 -0.54 19.76
CA ARG A 48 -4.86 -0.63 20.94
C ARG A 48 -5.57 -1.98 20.97
N GLY A 49 -6.41 -2.17 21.99
CA GLY A 49 -7.08 -3.45 22.23
C GLY A 49 -6.30 -4.30 23.23
N ASN A 50 -6.91 -5.37 23.70
CA ASN A 50 -6.31 -6.20 24.75
C ASN A 50 -5.08 -6.98 24.26
N ALA A 51 -4.96 -7.19 22.95
CA ALA A 51 -3.85 -7.90 22.29
C ALA A 51 -3.06 -7.01 21.32
N CYS A 52 -3.23 -5.67 21.41
CA CYS A 52 -2.62 -4.70 20.48
C CYS A 52 -2.87 -5.02 18.99
N ASP A 53 -4.05 -5.55 18.71
CA ASP A 53 -4.49 -6.10 17.43
C ASP A 53 -5.40 -5.13 16.64
N ILE A 54 -5.71 -3.98 17.24
CA ILE A 54 -6.56 -2.96 16.63
C ILE A 54 -5.72 -1.71 16.38
N PHE A 55 -5.77 -1.18 15.16
CA PHE A 55 -5.15 0.10 14.86
C PHE A 55 -5.77 1.24 15.68
N ASN A 56 -4.91 2.11 16.21
CA ASN A 56 -5.28 3.28 16.96
C ASN A 56 -5.22 4.53 16.07
N PHE A 57 -6.16 4.62 15.11
CA PHE A 57 -6.27 5.79 14.24
C PHE A 57 -7.15 6.87 14.87
N GLU A 58 -6.78 8.13 14.63
CA GLU A 58 -7.70 9.25 14.84
C GLU A 58 -8.85 9.21 13.80
N PRO A 59 -10.04 9.72 14.15
CA PRO A 59 -11.12 9.86 13.19
C PRO A 59 -10.69 10.66 11.96
N LEU A 60 -11.10 10.18 10.78
CA LEU A 60 -10.79 10.82 9.51
C LEU A 60 -11.76 11.96 9.23
N ASP A 61 -11.25 13.19 9.12
CA ASP A 61 -12.02 14.32 8.61
C ASP A 61 -12.05 14.29 7.08
N LEU A 62 -13.15 13.78 6.53
CA LEU A 62 -13.34 13.66 5.08
C LEU A 62 -13.48 15.01 4.36
N THR A 63 -13.74 16.11 5.08
CA THR A 63 -13.89 17.43 4.46
C THR A 63 -12.57 17.99 3.94
N LYS A 64 -11.43 17.42 4.39
CA LYS A 64 -10.08 17.79 3.96
C LYS A 64 -9.59 17.02 2.72
N GLY A 65 -10.42 16.17 2.13
CA GLY A 65 -10.01 15.27 1.06
C GLY A 65 -9.21 14.07 1.57
N THR A 66 -8.95 13.08 0.71
CA THR A 66 -8.27 11.85 1.12
C THR A 66 -7.42 11.24 0.00
N GLY A 67 -6.12 11.15 0.21
CA GLY A 67 -5.21 10.45 -0.69
C GLY A 67 -5.18 11.02 -2.10
N LEU A 68 -4.81 10.18 -3.08
CA LEU A 68 -4.84 10.53 -4.50
C LEU A 68 -6.20 10.11 -5.09
N ARG A 69 -6.95 11.07 -5.62
CA ARG A 69 -8.30 10.86 -6.20
C ARG A 69 -8.36 11.33 -7.65
N THR A 70 -7.50 10.79 -8.50
CA THR A 70 -7.44 11.18 -9.92
C THR A 70 -8.77 10.88 -10.63
N VAL A 71 -9.37 11.92 -11.21
CA VAL A 71 -10.50 11.84 -12.14
C VAL A 71 -10.04 12.34 -13.49
N ARG A 72 -10.32 11.58 -14.55
CA ARG A 72 -10.00 11.95 -15.94
C ARG A 72 -11.23 11.75 -16.81
N SER A 73 -11.66 12.80 -17.50
CA SER A 73 -12.84 12.77 -18.37
C SER A 73 -14.07 12.19 -17.64
N ASP A 74 -14.35 12.72 -16.45
CA ASP A 74 -15.44 12.31 -15.56
C ASP A 74 -15.42 10.83 -15.12
N SER A 75 -14.25 10.19 -15.24
CA SER A 75 -14.05 8.78 -14.91
C SER A 75 -12.92 8.62 -13.90
N GLN A 76 -13.20 7.89 -12.81
CA GLN A 76 -12.18 7.60 -11.80
C GLN A 76 -11.06 6.71 -12.37
N VAL A 77 -9.84 6.96 -11.93
CA VAL A 77 -8.65 6.21 -12.32
C VAL A 77 -8.19 5.33 -11.16
N SER A 78 -7.91 4.06 -11.43
CA SER A 78 -7.29 3.20 -10.42
C SER A 78 -5.83 3.57 -10.24
N SER A 79 -5.36 3.52 -9.00
CA SER A 79 -3.95 3.66 -8.66
C SER A 79 -3.49 2.55 -7.70
N TRP A 80 -2.18 2.30 -7.67
CA TRP A 80 -1.55 1.29 -6.81
C TRP A 80 -0.12 1.70 -6.45
N GLY A 81 0.40 1.19 -5.33
CA GLY A 81 1.79 1.37 -4.94
C GLY A 81 2.19 2.83 -4.79
N GLY A 82 1.50 3.57 -3.91
CA GLY A 82 1.77 4.98 -3.65
C GLY A 82 2.91 5.16 -2.65
N SER A 83 4.13 5.46 -3.12
CA SER A 83 5.26 5.84 -2.27
C SER A 83 5.18 7.31 -1.92
N VAL A 84 5.11 7.63 -0.63
CA VAL A 84 5.01 9.00 -0.11
C VAL A 84 6.29 9.39 0.61
N LEU A 85 6.84 10.55 0.30
CA LEU A 85 8.01 11.12 0.96
C LEU A 85 7.83 12.62 1.18
N GLN A 86 8.19 13.10 2.36
CA GLN A 86 8.35 14.54 2.59
C GLN A 86 9.71 14.97 2.03
N ALA A 87 9.70 15.89 1.07
CA ALA A 87 10.91 16.37 0.41
C ALA A 87 11.48 17.63 1.08
N ASP A 88 12.62 18.12 0.60
CA ASP A 88 13.31 19.30 1.16
C ASP A 88 12.53 20.61 0.98
N ASP A 89 11.59 20.64 0.03
CA ASP A 89 10.67 21.77 -0.14
C ASP A 89 9.55 21.80 0.93
N GLY A 90 9.55 20.83 1.84
CA GLY A 90 8.59 20.68 2.93
C GLY A 90 7.27 20.03 2.51
N LEU A 91 7.07 19.74 1.22
CA LEU A 91 5.85 19.16 0.68
C LEU A 91 5.88 17.63 0.75
N PHE A 92 4.70 17.02 0.74
CA PHE A 92 4.57 15.58 0.60
C PHE A 92 4.42 15.22 -0.88
N HIS A 93 5.37 14.44 -1.39
CA HIS A 93 5.33 13.93 -2.75
C HIS A 93 4.91 12.46 -2.73
N MET A 94 3.99 12.13 -3.63
CA MET A 94 3.58 10.76 -3.90
C MET A 94 3.98 10.37 -5.32
N TRP A 95 4.55 9.18 -5.47
CA TRP A 95 4.64 8.51 -6.76
C TRP A 95 3.78 7.26 -6.72
N SER A 96 2.89 7.12 -7.69
CA SER A 96 1.93 6.02 -7.73
C SER A 96 1.83 5.46 -9.14
N ALA A 97 1.61 4.15 -9.24
CA ALA A 97 1.11 3.57 -10.47
C ALA A 97 -0.33 4.06 -10.70
N GLU A 98 -0.64 4.44 -11.93
CA GLU A 98 -1.99 4.76 -12.41
C GLU A 98 -2.33 3.89 -13.61
N MET A 99 -3.56 3.38 -13.63
CA MET A 99 -4.07 2.58 -14.74
C MET A 99 -4.69 3.50 -15.79
N THR A 100 -4.01 3.63 -16.93
CA THR A 100 -4.51 4.41 -18.07
C THR A 100 -5.89 3.94 -18.55
N HIS A 101 -6.65 4.83 -19.18
CA HIS A 101 -7.99 4.58 -19.71
C HIS A 101 -9.04 4.19 -18.64
N SER A 102 -8.86 4.67 -17.40
CA SER A 102 -9.80 4.44 -16.28
C SER A 102 -10.09 2.95 -16.04
N THR A 103 -9.07 2.12 -16.29
CA THR A 103 -9.14 0.67 -16.12
C THR A 103 -8.85 0.28 -14.67
N GLY A 104 -9.18 -0.96 -14.31
CA GLY A 104 -8.87 -1.55 -13.01
C GLY A 104 -7.47 -2.14 -12.93
N ILE A 105 -7.03 -2.44 -11.70
CA ILE A 105 -5.68 -2.97 -11.43
C ILE A 105 -5.34 -4.25 -12.21
N LYS A 106 -6.34 -5.07 -12.60
CA LYS A 106 -6.09 -6.32 -13.33
C LYS A 106 -5.28 -6.16 -14.63
N VAL A 107 -5.29 -4.97 -15.25
CA VAL A 107 -4.54 -4.68 -16.49
C VAL A 107 -3.20 -3.97 -16.23
N TRP A 108 -2.65 -4.04 -15.01
CA TRP A 108 -1.43 -3.33 -14.61
C TRP A 108 -0.25 -3.56 -15.58
N LEU A 109 -0.09 -4.78 -16.12
CA LEU A 109 0.94 -5.13 -17.11
C LEU A 109 0.89 -4.31 -18.39
N THR A 110 -0.30 -3.84 -18.81
CA THR A 110 -0.48 -3.17 -20.10
C THR A 110 -0.88 -1.71 -19.97
N ASN A 111 -1.29 -1.26 -18.78
CA ASN A 111 -1.90 0.04 -18.60
C ASN A 111 -1.25 0.89 -17.51
N SER A 112 -0.31 0.33 -16.72
CA SER A 112 0.32 1.06 -15.64
C SER A 112 1.32 2.10 -16.15
N GLN A 113 1.15 3.34 -15.71
CA GLN A 113 2.13 4.42 -15.81
C GLN A 113 2.47 4.90 -14.40
N ILE A 114 3.60 5.56 -14.19
CA ILE A 114 3.90 6.21 -12.90
C ILE A 114 3.55 7.68 -12.99
N VAL A 115 2.83 8.19 -12.00
CA VAL A 115 2.54 9.61 -11.84
C VAL A 115 3.16 10.19 -10.59
N HIS A 116 3.37 11.49 -10.61
CA HIS A 116 3.74 12.30 -9.46
C HIS A 116 2.52 13.08 -8.98
N ALA A 117 2.29 13.09 -7.68
CA ALA A 117 1.27 13.89 -7.01
C ALA A 117 1.86 14.57 -5.77
N ILE A 118 1.25 15.67 -5.35
CA ILE A 118 1.75 16.51 -4.24
C ILE A 118 0.61 16.85 -3.30
N ALA A 119 0.87 16.78 -2.00
CA ALA A 119 0.04 17.40 -0.98
C ALA A 119 0.79 18.60 -0.39
N THR A 120 0.18 19.79 -0.49
CA THR A 120 0.77 21.04 0.02
C THR A 120 0.36 21.35 1.45
N ASP A 121 -0.82 20.89 1.86
CA ASP A 121 -1.23 20.93 3.25
C ASP A 121 -0.61 19.72 3.98
N SER A 122 0.10 20.01 5.07
CA SER A 122 0.66 18.97 5.94
C SER A 122 -0.37 18.46 6.97
N SER A 123 -1.54 19.10 7.05
CA SER A 123 -2.63 18.66 7.90
C SER A 123 -3.20 17.35 7.38
N ARG A 124 -3.30 16.36 8.28
CA ARG A 124 -3.86 15.05 7.94
C ARG A 124 -5.39 15.10 7.94
N PRO A 125 -6.06 14.31 7.09
CA PRO A 125 -5.50 13.49 6.01
C PRO A 125 -4.90 14.31 4.85
N PHE A 126 -3.87 13.76 4.21
CA PHE A 126 -3.27 14.39 3.03
C PHE A 126 -4.16 14.23 1.80
N GLU A 127 -4.49 15.33 1.14
CA GLU A 127 -5.06 15.34 -0.20
C GLU A 127 -3.93 15.53 -1.23
N PHE A 128 -3.77 14.55 -2.13
CA PHE A 128 -2.74 14.58 -3.16
C PHE A 128 -3.31 15.01 -4.50
N VAL A 129 -2.73 16.06 -5.08
CA VAL A 129 -3.06 16.56 -6.41
C VAL A 129 -2.06 16.02 -7.42
N ARG A 130 -2.57 15.28 -8.42
CA ARG A 130 -1.77 14.75 -9.53
C ARG A 130 -1.12 15.88 -10.33
N GLN A 131 0.19 15.80 -10.52
CA GLN A 131 0.99 16.78 -11.25
C GLN A 131 1.25 16.33 -12.69
N LYS A 132 1.90 15.17 -12.86
CA LYS A 132 2.35 14.70 -14.17
C LYS A 132 2.58 13.20 -14.25
N VAL A 133 2.69 12.70 -15.47
CA VAL A 133 3.28 11.37 -15.74
C VAL A 133 4.79 11.49 -15.61
N VAL A 134 5.40 10.61 -14.81
CA VAL A 134 6.85 10.50 -14.67
C VAL A 134 7.39 9.44 -15.61
N TRP A 135 6.77 8.26 -15.61
CA TRP A 135 7.11 7.17 -16.53
C TRP A 135 5.87 6.72 -17.27
N PRO A 136 5.92 6.61 -18.62
CA PRO A 136 4.79 6.15 -19.41
C PRO A 136 4.55 4.66 -19.19
N VAL A 137 3.47 4.15 -19.79
CA VAL A 137 3.24 2.71 -19.90
C VAL A 137 4.44 2.05 -20.60
N PHE A 138 5.08 1.00 -20.09
CA PHE A 138 4.79 0.18 -18.89
C PHE A 138 5.73 0.55 -17.71
N ALA A 139 5.16 1.09 -16.64
CA ALA A 139 5.88 1.41 -15.40
C ALA A 139 4.98 1.20 -14.17
N HIS A 140 5.43 0.41 -13.20
CA HIS A 140 4.61 -0.06 -12.07
C HIS A 140 5.37 -0.04 -10.73
N GLU A 141 4.60 -0.04 -9.63
CA GLU A 141 5.10 -0.14 -8.24
C GLU A 141 6.28 0.78 -7.91
N PRO A 142 6.14 2.11 -8.09
CA PRO A 142 7.19 3.03 -7.69
C PRO A 142 7.39 3.03 -6.18
N THR A 143 8.63 2.80 -5.75
CA THR A 143 9.12 3.24 -4.43
C THR A 143 10.15 4.33 -4.63
N VAL A 144 10.08 5.42 -3.86
CA VAL A 144 11.07 6.49 -3.90
C VAL A 144 11.68 6.66 -2.53
N SER A 145 13.00 6.56 -2.48
CA SER A 145 13.80 6.71 -1.26
C SER A 145 14.81 7.83 -1.42
N ARG A 146 15.14 8.50 -0.32
CA ARG A 146 16.23 9.48 -0.30
C ARG A 146 17.58 8.78 -0.16
N ALA A 147 18.52 9.11 -1.03
CA ALA A 147 19.90 8.66 -0.94
C ALA A 147 20.69 9.52 0.06
N PRO A 148 21.74 8.98 0.71
CA PRO A 148 22.64 9.75 1.57
C PRO A 148 23.35 10.91 0.86
N SER A 149 23.55 10.80 -0.44
CA SER A 149 24.11 11.83 -1.32
C SER A 149 23.12 12.96 -1.63
N GLY A 150 21.86 12.83 -1.25
CA GLY A 150 20.84 13.86 -1.39
C GLY A 150 19.95 13.71 -2.62
N GLU A 151 20.16 12.72 -3.50
CA GLU A 151 19.22 12.43 -4.58
C GLU A 151 17.99 11.66 -4.10
N TYR A 152 16.92 11.76 -4.87
CA TYR A 152 15.74 10.90 -4.78
C TYR A 152 15.93 9.74 -5.76
N VAL A 153 15.80 8.51 -5.30
CA VAL A 153 15.98 7.30 -6.12
C VAL A 153 14.68 6.54 -6.16
N MET A 154 14.12 6.40 -7.36
CA MET A 154 12.93 5.63 -7.64
C MET A 154 13.32 4.22 -8.10
N PHE A 155 12.80 3.20 -7.43
CA PHE A 155 12.82 1.82 -7.89
C PHE A 155 11.43 1.46 -8.39
N PHE A 156 11.34 0.82 -9.55
CA PHE A 156 10.06 0.50 -10.16
C PHE A 156 10.21 -0.60 -11.21
N THR A 157 9.13 -1.33 -11.43
CA THR A 157 9.06 -2.36 -12.47
C THR A 157 8.80 -1.69 -13.81
N THR A 158 9.68 -1.94 -14.79
CA THR A 158 9.49 -1.40 -16.13
C THR A 158 10.23 -2.22 -17.19
N SER A 159 9.62 -2.28 -18.38
CA SER A 159 10.25 -2.77 -19.60
C SER A 159 10.81 -1.59 -20.41
N PHE A 160 11.58 -0.70 -19.76
CA PHE A 160 12.12 0.51 -20.39
C PHE A 160 12.83 0.18 -21.71
N GLY A 161 12.44 0.89 -22.78
CA GLY A 161 12.93 0.66 -24.14
C GLY A 161 12.07 -0.30 -24.98
N GLU A 162 11.14 -1.04 -24.37
CA GLU A 162 10.17 -1.87 -25.09
C GLU A 162 8.90 -1.08 -25.47
N GLN A 163 8.19 -1.55 -26.50
CA GLN A 163 6.92 -0.97 -26.91
C GLN A 163 5.81 -1.27 -25.87
N PRO A 164 4.91 -0.33 -25.58
CA PRO A 164 3.78 -0.56 -24.69
C PRO A 164 2.96 -1.79 -25.11
N GLY A 165 2.78 -2.72 -24.17
CA GLY A 165 2.05 -3.96 -24.41
C GLY A 165 2.91 -5.14 -24.88
N SER A 166 4.23 -5.00 -24.98
CA SER A 166 5.15 -6.12 -25.24
C SER A 166 4.96 -7.29 -24.26
N GLN A 167 4.53 -7.01 -23.03
CA GLN A 167 4.39 -8.00 -21.96
C GLN A 167 3.12 -8.86 -22.04
N CYS A 168 1.99 -8.30 -22.53
CA CYS A 168 0.69 -9.00 -22.49
C CYS A 168 -0.30 -8.61 -23.61
N GLY A 169 0.14 -7.85 -24.60
CA GLY A 169 -0.69 -7.28 -25.66
C GLY A 169 -0.98 -5.80 -25.46
N PRO A 170 -1.68 -5.17 -26.42
CA PRO A 170 -1.88 -3.72 -26.43
C PRO A 170 -2.63 -3.23 -25.17
N PRO A 171 -2.40 -1.98 -24.71
CA PRO A 171 -3.13 -1.40 -23.60
C PRO A 171 -4.65 -1.55 -23.75
N CYS A 172 -5.31 -2.00 -22.68
CA CYS A 172 -6.76 -2.06 -22.59
C CYS A 172 -7.35 -0.65 -22.67
N LYS A 173 -8.27 -0.41 -23.61
CA LYS A 173 -8.94 0.90 -23.78
C LYS A 173 -10.38 0.90 -23.27
N CYS A 174 -10.83 -0.22 -22.70
CA CYS A 174 -12.18 -0.41 -22.21
C CYS A 174 -12.16 -0.35 -20.68
N GLY A 175 -12.24 0.87 -20.15
CA GLY A 175 -12.28 1.13 -18.72
C GLY A 175 -13.23 2.27 -18.37
N ALA A 176 -13.88 2.14 -17.22
CA ALA A 176 -14.73 3.17 -16.63
C ALA A 176 -14.67 3.08 -15.11
N ASN A 177 -14.49 4.22 -14.44
CA ASN A 177 -14.47 4.32 -12.98
C ASN A 177 -13.57 3.29 -12.29
N GLY A 178 -12.33 3.17 -12.77
CA GLY A 178 -11.36 2.22 -12.21
C GLY A 178 -11.70 0.75 -12.43
N THR A 179 -12.57 0.43 -13.39
CA THR A 179 -12.96 -0.95 -13.71
C THR A 179 -12.68 -1.22 -15.18
N SER A 180 -11.97 -2.31 -15.50
CA SER A 180 -11.74 -2.74 -16.88
C SER A 180 -12.78 -3.76 -17.32
N CYS A 181 -13.19 -3.68 -18.59
CA CYS A 181 -14.12 -4.63 -19.22
C CYS A 181 -13.63 -6.07 -19.12
N LEU A 182 -14.54 -7.04 -19.14
CA LEU A 182 -14.22 -8.47 -19.04
C LEU A 182 -13.28 -8.96 -20.16
N SER A 183 -13.33 -8.33 -21.34
CA SER A 183 -12.47 -8.63 -22.48
C SER A 183 -11.00 -8.23 -22.29
N CYS A 184 -10.70 -7.35 -21.33
CA CYS A 184 -9.31 -6.97 -21.05
C CYS A 184 -8.61 -8.05 -20.23
N ARG A 185 -7.47 -8.51 -20.77
CA ARG A 185 -6.66 -9.58 -20.19
C ARG A 185 -6.07 -9.16 -18.84
N ASN A 186 -6.06 -10.08 -17.89
CA ASN A 186 -5.27 -9.95 -16.68
C ASN A 186 -3.88 -10.59 -16.85
N ASP A 187 -3.05 -10.45 -15.84
CA ASP A 187 -1.67 -10.96 -15.80
C ASP A 187 -1.56 -12.48 -15.89
N GLN A 188 -2.57 -13.22 -15.43
CA GLN A 188 -2.63 -14.69 -15.53
C GLN A 188 -2.95 -15.17 -16.95
N GLN A 189 -3.57 -14.32 -17.78
CA GLN A 189 -3.91 -14.61 -19.17
C GLN A 189 -2.77 -14.25 -20.14
N CYS A 190 -1.64 -13.75 -19.64
CA CYS A 190 -0.45 -13.44 -20.42
C CYS A 190 0.42 -14.71 -20.59
N VAL A 191 0.05 -15.56 -21.55
CA VAL A 191 0.62 -16.91 -21.74
C VAL A 191 2.11 -16.92 -22.11
N THR A 192 2.63 -15.82 -22.66
CA THR A 192 4.06 -15.65 -22.98
C THR A 192 4.50 -14.25 -22.56
N ARG A 193 5.02 -14.09 -21.34
CA ARG A 193 5.73 -12.86 -20.97
C ARG A 193 6.95 -12.75 -21.86
N ALA A 194 7.06 -11.65 -22.62
CA ALA A 194 8.16 -11.46 -23.57
C ALA A 194 9.51 -11.30 -22.85
N SER A 195 9.50 -10.70 -21.66
CA SER A 195 10.69 -10.42 -20.85
C SER A 195 10.41 -10.66 -19.36
N PRO A 196 11.46 -10.84 -18.52
CA PRO A 196 11.32 -10.78 -17.06
C PRO A 196 10.73 -9.45 -16.60
N LEU A 197 10.02 -9.45 -15.47
CA LEU A 197 9.55 -8.24 -14.82
C LEU A 197 10.71 -7.63 -14.02
N SER A 198 11.58 -6.92 -14.73
CA SER A 198 12.79 -6.37 -14.14
C SER A 198 12.48 -5.10 -13.34
N THR A 199 13.00 -5.04 -12.13
CA THR A 199 13.11 -3.79 -11.38
C THR A 199 14.23 -2.95 -11.98
N ARG A 200 13.94 -1.66 -12.17
CA ARG A 200 14.91 -0.64 -12.53
C ARG A 200 14.95 0.46 -11.51
N MET A 201 16.05 1.20 -11.50
CA MET A 201 16.19 2.41 -10.71
C MET A 201 16.41 3.62 -11.60
N SER A 202 15.88 4.76 -11.18
CA SER A 202 16.16 6.07 -11.76
C SER A 202 16.26 7.10 -10.63
N TRP A 203 17.05 8.15 -10.80
CA TRP A 203 17.28 9.14 -9.76
C TRP A 203 17.11 10.57 -10.25
N SER A 204 16.91 11.48 -9.31
CA SER A 204 16.85 12.92 -9.54
C SER A 204 17.37 13.71 -8.35
N ALA A 205 17.97 14.87 -8.61
CA ALA A 205 18.29 15.85 -7.57
C ALA A 205 17.05 16.57 -7.01
N SER A 206 15.90 16.47 -7.68
CA SER A 206 14.65 17.11 -7.28
C SER A 206 13.51 16.09 -7.25
N PRO A 207 12.56 16.19 -6.32
CA PRO A 207 11.38 15.30 -6.33
C PRO A 207 10.52 15.52 -7.60
N HIS A 208 10.70 16.65 -8.29
CA HIS A 208 10.01 16.94 -9.55
C HIS A 208 10.72 16.35 -10.78
N GLY A 209 11.91 15.76 -10.66
CA GLY A 209 12.73 15.40 -11.81
C GLY A 209 13.60 16.57 -12.32
N PRO A 210 14.22 16.44 -13.50
CA PRO A 210 14.13 15.28 -14.41
C PRO A 210 14.74 14.04 -13.78
N TRP A 211 14.20 12.88 -14.16
CA TRP A 211 14.66 11.57 -13.71
C TRP A 211 15.68 11.02 -14.71
N SER A 212 16.72 10.35 -14.21
CA SER A 212 17.76 9.72 -15.04
C SER A 212 17.19 8.59 -15.91
N THR A 213 17.95 8.15 -16.90
CA THR A 213 17.63 6.93 -17.66
C THR A 213 17.53 5.72 -16.71
N PRO A 214 16.48 4.87 -16.79
CA PRO A 214 16.33 3.75 -15.88
C PRO A 214 17.41 2.68 -16.05
N GLU A 215 18.16 2.43 -14.98
CA GLU A 215 19.19 1.40 -14.91
C GLU A 215 18.63 0.10 -14.32
N LEU A 216 19.10 -1.03 -14.84
CA LEU A 216 18.67 -2.33 -14.34
C LEU A 216 19.19 -2.55 -12.91
N VAL A 217 18.30 -2.89 -12.00
CA VAL A 217 18.67 -3.35 -10.67
C VAL A 217 18.85 -4.86 -10.74
N PRO A 218 20.07 -5.39 -10.51
CA PRO A 218 20.28 -6.83 -10.54
C PRO A 218 19.40 -7.52 -9.51
N ALA A 219 18.43 -8.30 -9.98
CA ALA A 219 17.54 -9.08 -9.13
C ALA A 219 18.01 -10.53 -9.05
N LEU A 220 17.87 -11.14 -7.86
CA LEU A 220 18.12 -12.57 -7.67
C LEU A 220 17.04 -13.46 -8.32
N THR A 221 15.90 -12.86 -8.71
CA THR A 221 14.77 -13.57 -9.33
C THR A 221 14.35 -12.88 -10.62
N LYS A 222 13.48 -13.56 -11.40
CA LYS A 222 12.91 -13.04 -12.66
C LYS A 222 11.63 -12.22 -12.45
N GLY A 223 11.22 -12.00 -11.20
CA GLY A 223 10.02 -11.25 -10.84
C GLY A 223 10.35 -9.82 -10.41
N ASP A 224 9.31 -8.99 -10.36
CA ASP A 224 9.37 -7.68 -9.72
C ASP A 224 9.76 -7.86 -8.24
N THR A 225 10.56 -6.93 -7.73
CA THR A 225 11.11 -7.05 -6.37
C THR A 225 10.32 -6.29 -5.32
N ASN A 226 9.35 -5.46 -5.72
CA ASN A 226 8.45 -4.71 -4.84
C ASN A 226 9.17 -4.13 -3.61
N LEU A 227 10.26 -3.41 -3.86
CA LEU A 227 11.19 -3.03 -2.81
C LEU A 227 10.59 -1.98 -1.87
N ALA A 228 10.95 -2.08 -0.60
CA ALA A 228 10.88 -0.97 0.36
C ALA A 228 12.32 -0.59 0.72
N CYS A 229 12.88 0.36 -0.02
CA CYS A 229 14.32 0.65 0.04
C CYS A 229 14.69 1.65 1.13
N VAL A 230 15.75 1.33 1.89
CA VAL A 230 16.55 2.30 2.64
C VAL A 230 17.96 2.30 2.06
N ILE A 231 18.41 3.44 1.56
CA ILE A 231 19.75 3.57 0.95
C ILE A 231 20.72 4.01 2.05
N ARG A 232 21.71 3.16 2.35
CA ARG A 232 22.73 3.45 3.36
C ARG A 232 23.97 4.07 2.73
N PRO A 233 24.76 4.86 3.47
CA PRO A 233 26.09 5.25 3.04
C PRO A 233 26.95 4.01 2.77
N ASN A 234 27.92 4.13 1.87
CA ASN A 234 28.96 3.11 1.74
C ASN A 234 29.71 3.02 3.09
N ALA A 235 29.82 1.81 3.61
CA ALA A 235 30.58 1.50 4.82
C ALA A 235 32.09 1.51 4.55
#